data_AF-A0A0M3IYJ7-F1
#
_entry.id   AF-A0A0M3IYJ7-F1
#
_cell.length_a   1.000
_cell.length_b   1.000
_cell.length_c   1.000
_cell.angle_alpha   90.00
_cell.angle_beta   90.00
_cell.angle_gamma   90.00
#
_symmetry.space_group_name_H-M   'P 1'
#
loop_
_entity.id
_entity.type
_entity.pdbx_description
1 polymer ?
#
loop_
_entity_poly.entity_id
_entity_poly.type
_entity_poly.pdbx_seq_one_letter_code
_entity_poly.pdbx_strand_id
1 'polypeptide(L)' 'LNEEFQQCGSACPKTCDGSNSTAICNLQCVQGCFCKMGYVLDRTGGVCVRETECK' A
#
# COMPACT_ATOMS: atom_id res chain seq x y z
N LEU A 1 9.37 -7.34 8.47
CA LEU A 1 8.93 -6.06 7.87
C LEU A 1 8.45 -6.33 6.45
N ASN A 2 7.15 -6.13 6.20
CA ASN A 2 6.49 -6.43 4.91
C ASN A 2 6.36 -5.19 4.01
N GLU A 3 7.05 -4.12 4.39
CA GLU A 3 7.18 -2.88 3.65
C GLU A 3 8.65 -2.65 3.26
N GLU A 4 8.87 -1.82 2.26
CA GLU A 4 10.17 -1.37 1.81
C GLU A 4 10.14 0.14 1.56
N PHE A 5 11.25 0.79 1.89
CA PHE A 5 11.39 2.20 1.61
C PHE A 5 11.63 2.42 0.12
N GLN A 6 10.85 3.29 -0.50
CA GLN A 6 11.03 3.71 -1.89
C GLN A 6 11.11 5.23 -1.94
N GLN A 7 12.00 5.74 -2.79
CA GLN A 7 12.09 7.17 -3.07
C GLN A 7 10.93 7.66 -3.96
N CYS A 8 10.29 6.73 -4.68
CA CYS A 8 9.24 7.01 -5.64
C CYS A 8 8.25 5.83 -5.65
N GLY A 9 7.30 5.84 -4.72
CA GLY A 9 6.20 4.88 -4.65
C GLY A 9 4.84 5.55 -4.87
N SER A 10 3.81 4.74 -5.10
CA SER A 10 2.44 5.22 -5.28
C SER A 10 1.91 5.86 -4.00
N ALA A 11 1.44 7.10 -4.07
CA ALA A 11 0.75 7.76 -2.94
C ALA A 11 -0.55 7.04 -2.53
N CYS A 12 -1.06 6.14 -3.38
CA CYS A 12 -2.16 5.27 -3.09
C CYS A 12 -1.64 3.85 -2.83
N PRO A 13 -1.57 3.42 -1.56
CA PRO A 13 -1.32 2.03 -1.25
C PRO A 13 -2.54 1.18 -1.63
N LYS A 14 -2.28 -0.03 -2.13
CA LYS A 14 -3.32 -1.04 -2.24
C LYS A 14 -3.72 -1.50 -0.85
N THR A 15 -5.02 -1.60 -0.61
CA THR A 15 -5.59 -2.12 0.63
C THR A 15 -6.32 -3.44 0.39
N CYS A 16 -6.58 -4.21 1.44
CA CYS A 16 -7.39 -5.43 1.36
C CYS A 16 -8.80 -5.22 0.78
N ASP A 17 -9.33 -4.00 0.82
CA ASP A 17 -10.63 -3.65 0.24
C ASP A 17 -10.58 -3.47 -1.28
N GLY A 18 -9.41 -3.67 -1.92
CA GLY A 18 -9.23 -3.57 -3.38
C GLY A 18 -9.34 -2.14 -3.93
N SER A 19 -9.73 -1.17 -3.09
CA SER A 19 -9.72 0.23 -3.42
C SER A 19 -8.31 0.77 -3.19
N ASN A 20 -7.67 1.25 -4.26
CA ASN A 20 -6.72 2.37 -4.11
C ASN A 20 -7.47 3.38 -3.28
N SER A 21 -6.99 3.63 -2.05
CA SER A 21 -7.62 4.58 -1.12
C SER A 21 -8.15 5.77 -1.90
N THR A 22 -9.40 6.16 -1.63
CA THR A 22 -10.22 7.18 -2.30
C THR A 22 -9.54 8.55 -2.54
N ALA A 23 -8.28 8.69 -2.15
CA ALA A 23 -7.37 9.74 -2.56
C ALA A 23 -7.20 9.75 -4.09
N ILE A 24 -7.28 10.94 -4.66
CA ILE A 24 -6.84 11.22 -6.02
C ILE A 24 -5.37 10.81 -6.10
N CYS A 25 -5.10 9.66 -6.73
CA CYS A 25 -3.75 9.18 -6.96
C CYS A 25 -3.12 10.11 -7.99
N ASN A 26 -2.46 11.17 -7.52
CA ASN A 26 -1.64 12.00 -8.39
C ASN A 26 -0.59 11.08 -9.02
N LEU A 27 -0.34 11.23 -10.32
CA LEU A 27 0.74 10.50 -11.02
C LEU A 27 2.14 10.84 -10.47
N GLN A 28 2.23 11.80 -9.55
CA GLN A 28 3.43 12.08 -8.78
C GLN A 28 3.66 10.99 -7.74
N CYS A 29 4.82 10.34 -7.83
CA CYS A 29 5.27 9.42 -6.80
C CYS A 29 5.72 10.18 -5.55
N VAL A 30 5.63 9.52 -4.40
CA VAL A 30 6.06 10.06 -3.11
C VAL A 30 7.15 9.17 -2.50
N GLN A 31 7.99 9.77 -1.66
CA GLN A 31 9.02 9.06 -0.91
C GLN A 31 8.43 8.56 0.42
N GLY A 32 8.64 7.28 0.75
CA GLY A 32 8.06 6.67 1.95
C GLY A 32 8.25 5.16 2.02
N CYS A 33 7.64 4.53 3.02
CA CYS A 33 7.54 3.08 3.12
C CYS A 33 6.29 2.59 2.39
N PHE A 34 6.44 1.57 1.56
CA PHE A 34 5.37 0.97 0.78
C PHE A 34 5.35 -0.53 1.00
N CYS A 35 4.16 -1.14 0.97
CA CYS A 35 4.07 -2.60 1.02
C CYS A 35 4.86 -3.23 -0.13
N LYS A 36 5.64 -4.27 0.20
CA LYS A 36 6.39 -5.05 -0.80
C LYS A 36 5.44 -5.65 -1.83
N MET A 37 5.96 -5.98 -3.01
CA MET A 37 5.15 -6.67 -4.02
C MET A 37 4.48 -7.92 -3.47
N GLY A 38 3.17 -8.06 -3.71
CA GLY A 38 2.33 -9.14 -3.16
C GLY A 38 1.78 -8.89 -1.75
N TYR A 39 2.09 -7.73 -1.15
CA TYR A 39 1.52 -7.28 0.12
C TYR A 39 0.66 -6.03 -0.10
N VAL A 40 -0.39 -5.93 0.70
CA VAL A 40 -1.35 -4.83 0.72
C VAL A 40 -1.58 -4.37 2.15
N LEU A 41 -1.99 -3.12 2.31
CA LEU A 41 -2.35 -2.59 3.62
C LEU A 41 -3.62 -3.29 4.13
N ASP A 42 -3.55 -3.78 5.36
CA ASP A 42 -4.72 -4.27 6.09
C ASP A 42 -5.76 -3.14 6.25
N ARG A 43 -7.03 -3.50 6.45
CA ARG A 43 -8.16 -2.58 6.61
C ARG A 43 -7.97 -1.58 7.74
N THR A 44 -7.18 -1.95 8.75
CA THR A 44 -6.81 -1.09 9.89
C THR A 44 -5.77 -0.01 9.53
N GLY A 45 -5.20 -0.04 8.32
CA GLY A 45 -4.39 1.04 7.76
C GLY A 45 -2.97 1.14 8.28
N GLY A 46 -2.43 0.10 8.94
CA GLY A 46 -1.10 0.16 9.56
C GLY A 46 -0.15 -1.01 9.27
N VAL A 47 -0.60 -2.10 8.65
CA VAL A 47 0.22 -3.31 8.47
C VAL A 47 0.09 -3.85 7.06
N CYS A 48 1.23 -4.14 6.42
CA CYS A 48 1.27 -4.85 5.15
C CYS A 48 1.10 -6.36 5.36
N VAL A 49 -0.01 -6.91 4.86
CA VAL A 49 -0.36 -8.35 4.87
C VAL A 49 -0.38 -8.88 3.45
N ARG A 50 -0.26 -10.20 3.24
CA ARG A 50 -0.40 -10.75 1.88
C ARG A 50 -1.84 -10.55 1.41
N GLU A 51 -2.04 -10.35 0.10
CA GLU A 51 -3.39 -10.28 -0.48
C GLU A 51 -4.25 -11.51 -0.13
N THR A 52 -3.62 -12.69 0.00
CA THR A 52 -4.28 -13.94 0.42
C THR A 52 -4.65 -13.99 1.91
N GLU A 53 -4.09 -13.10 2.73
CA GLU A 53 -4.35 -13.00 4.17
C GLU A 53 -5.43 -11.95 4.48
N CYS A 54 -5.87 -11.19 3.47
CA CYS A 54 -7.02 -10.31 3.58
C CYS A 54 -8.26 -11.13 3.96
N LYS A 55 -8.89 -10.78 5.08
CA LYS A 55 -10.13 -11.39 5.57
C LYS A 55 -11.36 -10.60 5.13
#